data_AF-A0A2N5TXV7-F1
#
_entry.id   AF-A0A2N5TXV7-F1
#
_cell.length_a   1.000
_cell.length_b   1.000
_cell.length_c   1.000
_cell.angle_alpha   90.00
_cell.angle_beta   90.00
_cell.angle_gamma   90.00
#
_symmetry.space_group_name_H-M   'P 1'
#
loop_
_entity.id
_entity.type
_entity.pdbx_description
1 polymer ?
#
loop_
_entity_poly.entity_id
_entity_poly.type
_entity_poly.pdbx_seq_one_letter_code
_entity_poly.pdbx_strand_id
1 'polypeptide(L)'
;MSDLPPDPPETRNSPPPNPPLGGKVTHEKDLVLCSDVVIKPRYTKVFIREAKTGGSGLPQTIKLVRHNLFLCPIKAILRRLANAPTGDSSLFGYCGPIGRVNITRKMMVYRIQQLLKDGGFVGLTGHSFRVGGASLRHALGVPVDQIKKLGRWKSDCYKVYIKEYFEADLEDFKNLLDAIADA
;
A
#
# COMPACT_ATOMS: atom_id res chain seq x y z
N MET A 1 35.63 -30.54 -41.62
CA MET A 1 35.93 -29.86 -40.35
C MET A 1 35.75 -28.37 -40.60
N SER A 2 34.79 -27.66 -40.05
CA SER A 2 33.97 -27.88 -38.85
C SER A 2 32.69 -27.05 -38.99
N ASP A 3 31.54 -27.72 -39.03
CA ASP A 3 30.24 -27.06 -38.88
C ASP A 3 30.15 -26.48 -37.46
N LEU A 4 29.94 -25.16 -37.36
CA LEU A 4 29.59 -24.53 -36.09
C LEU A 4 28.16 -24.97 -35.69
N PRO A 5 27.91 -25.27 -34.42
CA PRO A 5 26.56 -25.56 -33.97
C PRO A 5 25.67 -24.31 -34.09
N PRO A 6 24.37 -24.46 -34.39
CA PRO A 6 23.44 -23.34 -34.43
C PRO A 6 23.29 -22.70 -33.05
N ASP A 7 23.15 -21.37 -33.02
CA ASP A 7 22.92 -20.61 -31.80
C ASP A 7 21.68 -21.13 -31.05
N PRO A 8 21.73 -21.19 -29.70
CA PRO A 8 20.59 -21.61 -28.90
C PRO A 8 19.43 -20.62 -29.05
N PRO A 9 18.17 -21.09 -28.94
CA PRO A 9 17.01 -20.22 -29.03
C PRO A 9 17.01 -19.17 -27.92
N GLU A 10 16.78 -17.91 -28.30
CA GLU A 10 16.60 -16.78 -27.39
C GLU A 10 15.67 -17.18 -26.23
N THR A 11 16.23 -17.20 -25.02
CA THR A 11 15.51 -17.46 -23.79
C THR A 11 14.41 -16.42 -23.62
N ARG A 12 13.17 -16.89 -23.62
CA ARG A 12 11.92 -16.13 -23.54
C ARG A 12 11.66 -15.46 -22.17
N ASN A 13 12.71 -15.14 -21.41
CA ASN A 13 12.65 -14.62 -20.04
C ASN A 13 13.55 -13.40 -19.81
N SER A 14 13.58 -12.47 -20.77
CA SER A 14 14.02 -11.10 -20.46
C SER A 14 12.92 -10.40 -19.65
N PRO A 15 13.23 -9.78 -18.49
CA PRO A 15 12.24 -8.98 -17.78
C PRO A 15 11.72 -7.89 -18.73
N PRO A 16 10.40 -7.59 -18.74
CA PRO A 16 9.88 -6.56 -19.61
C PRO A 16 10.56 -5.22 -19.30
N PRO A 17 10.85 -4.41 -20.33
CA PRO A 17 11.48 -3.11 -20.13
C PRO A 17 10.64 -2.28 -19.14
N ASN A 18 11.33 -1.58 -18.24
CA ASN A 18 10.70 -0.66 -17.30
C ASN A 18 9.67 0.21 -18.04
N PRO A 19 8.45 0.38 -17.50
CA PRO A 19 7.43 1.17 -18.18
C PRO A 19 7.98 2.57 -18.47
N PRO A 20 7.66 3.15 -19.65
CA PRO A 20 8.19 4.45 -20.03
C PRO A 20 7.89 5.49 -18.96
N LEU A 21 8.89 6.32 -18.64
CA LEU A 21 8.86 7.46 -17.70
C LEU A 21 7.92 8.60 -18.16
N GLY A 22 6.87 8.30 -18.94
CA GLY A 22 5.83 9.22 -19.36
C GLY A 22 4.63 9.18 -18.41
N GLY A 23 4.84 9.57 -17.15
CA GLY A 23 3.75 9.83 -16.21
C GLY A 23 3.25 11.26 -16.40
N LYS A 24 1.93 11.44 -16.56
CA LYS A 24 1.29 12.78 -16.45
C LYS A 24 1.83 13.48 -15.20
N VAL A 25 2.21 14.75 -15.36
CA VAL A 25 2.69 15.63 -14.28
C VAL A 25 1.70 15.54 -13.12
N THR A 26 2.12 14.90 -12.02
CA THR A 26 1.40 15.02 -10.75
C THR A 26 1.54 16.46 -10.31
N HIS A 27 0.45 17.22 -10.31
CA HIS A 27 0.45 18.56 -9.74
C HIS A 27 0.90 18.46 -8.28
N GLU A 28 1.80 19.36 -7.88
CA GLU A 28 2.41 19.39 -6.54
C GLU A 28 1.36 19.38 -5.41
N LYS A 29 0.15 19.88 -5.70
CA LYS A 29 -1.01 19.92 -4.81
C LYS A 29 -1.59 18.54 -4.44
N ASP A 30 -1.31 17.49 -5.21
CA ASP A 30 -1.81 16.13 -4.97
C ASP A 30 -0.82 15.25 -4.19
N LEU A 31 0.36 15.77 -3.86
CA LEU A 31 1.40 15.01 -3.18
C LEU A 31 1.18 15.00 -1.66
N VAL A 32 1.35 13.82 -1.08
CA VAL A 32 1.60 13.71 0.37
C VAL A 32 3.10 13.93 0.58
N LEU A 33 3.46 14.97 1.30
CA LEU A 33 4.84 15.34 1.57
C LEU A 33 5.38 14.62 2.80
N CYS A 34 6.70 14.54 2.94
CA CYS A 34 7.32 14.02 4.16
C CYS A 34 7.03 14.93 5.36
N SER A 35 6.88 16.24 5.14
CA SER A 35 6.45 17.23 6.13
C SER A 35 4.99 17.05 6.59
N ASP A 36 4.17 16.31 5.85
CA ASP A 36 2.79 15.96 6.24
C ASP A 36 2.73 14.78 7.22
N VAL A 37 3.87 14.32 7.75
CA VAL A 37 3.96 13.18 8.66
C VAL A 37 4.38 13.62 10.05
N VAL A 38 3.57 13.27 11.06
CA VAL A 38 3.90 13.46 12.48
C VAL A 38 4.08 12.10 13.14
N ILE A 39 5.29 11.83 13.63
CA ILE A 39 5.66 10.59 14.29
C ILE A 39 5.52 10.74 15.81
N LYS A 40 4.96 9.72 16.46
CA LYS A 40 4.92 9.54 17.91
C LYS A 40 5.32 8.09 18.24
N PRO A 41 5.72 7.78 19.48
CA PRO A 41 6.22 6.44 19.83
C PRO A 41 5.25 5.28 19.48
N ARG A 42 3.94 5.51 19.67
CA ARG A 42 2.89 4.49 19.48
C ARG A 42 2.04 4.68 18.21
N TYR A 43 2.15 5.81 17.52
CA TYR A 43 1.36 6.07 16.31
C TYR A 43 2.03 7.12 15.42
N THR A 44 1.68 7.13 14.15
CA THR A 44 2.03 8.17 13.20
C THR A 44 0.75 8.75 12.60
N LYS A 45 0.71 10.07 12.38
CA LYS A 45 -0.35 10.74 11.62
C LYS A 45 0.20 11.17 10.27
N VAL A 46 -0.56 10.89 9.22
CA VAL A 46 -0.31 11.39 7.86
C VAL A 46 -1.46 12.32 7.49
N PHE A 47 -1.14 13.56 7.15
CA PHE A 47 -2.11 14.55 6.72
C PHE A 47 -2.28 14.51 5.19
N ILE A 48 -3.52 14.52 4.73
CA ILE A 48 -3.88 14.56 3.31
C ILE A 48 -4.61 15.88 3.08
N ARG A 49 -3.95 16.78 2.36
CA ARG A 49 -4.40 18.17 2.17
C ARG A 49 -5.67 18.25 1.32
N GLU A 50 -5.74 17.50 0.23
CA GLU A 50 -6.92 17.42 -0.63
C GLU A 50 -7.42 15.99 -0.75
N ALA A 51 -8.67 15.76 -0.35
CA ALA A 51 -9.27 14.45 -0.47
C ALA A 51 -10.74 14.57 -0.83
N LYS A 52 -11.19 13.63 -1.68
CA LYS A 52 -12.52 13.57 -2.30
C LYS A 52 -13.72 13.69 -1.33
N THR A 53 -13.50 13.50 -0.04
CA THR A 53 -14.54 13.53 1.01
C THR A 53 -14.32 14.60 2.09
N GLY A 54 -13.35 15.50 1.88
CA GLY A 54 -13.08 16.62 2.78
C GLY A 54 -13.98 17.79 2.38
N GLY A 55 -14.73 18.33 3.34
CA GLY A 55 -15.27 19.68 3.16
C GLY A 55 -14.11 20.65 2.93
N SER A 56 -14.33 21.67 2.10
CA SER A 56 -13.32 22.63 1.66
C SER A 56 -12.38 23.08 2.79
N GLY A 57 -11.08 22.79 2.64
CA GLY A 57 -10.00 23.41 3.41
C GLY A 57 -9.45 22.64 4.62
N LEU A 58 -10.08 21.55 5.09
CA LEU A 58 -9.56 20.79 6.24
C LEU A 58 -8.79 19.53 5.82
N PRO A 59 -7.50 19.39 6.20
CA PRO A 59 -6.70 18.21 5.87
C PRO A 59 -7.27 16.98 6.58
N GLN A 60 -7.37 15.88 5.84
CA GLN A 60 -7.78 14.60 6.39
C GLN A 60 -6.61 13.91 7.06
N THR A 61 -6.84 13.29 8.22
CA THR A 61 -5.78 12.61 8.96
C THR A 61 -5.93 11.09 8.84
N ILE A 62 -4.89 10.41 8.39
CA ILE A 62 -4.73 8.96 8.55
C ILE A 62 -3.87 8.70 9.78
N LYS A 63 -4.41 7.99 10.77
CA LYS A 63 -3.65 7.56 11.96
C LYS A 63 -3.21 6.10 11.77
N LEU A 64 -1.91 5.88 11.74
CA LEU A 64 -1.27 4.57 11.70
C LEU A 64 -0.81 4.21 13.12
N VAL A 65 -1.18 3.04 13.63
CA VAL A 65 -0.79 2.59 14.97
C VAL A 65 0.42 1.68 14.86
N ARG A 66 1.27 1.66 15.89
CA ARG A 66 2.40 0.72 15.94
C ARG A 66 1.87 -0.71 16.03
N HIS A 67 2.37 -1.57 15.16
CA HIS A 67 2.20 -3.01 15.26
C HIS A 67 3.54 -3.67 15.53
N ASN A 68 3.58 -4.73 16.33
CA ASN A 68 4.78 -5.54 16.59
C ASN A 68 4.98 -6.62 15.52
N LEU A 69 4.50 -6.38 14.31
CA LEU A 69 4.63 -7.31 13.18
C LEU A 69 5.72 -6.82 12.22
N PHE A 70 6.26 -7.71 11.40
CA PHE A 70 7.22 -7.38 10.34
C PHE A 70 6.75 -6.22 9.43
N LEU A 71 5.44 -6.16 9.17
CA LEU A 71 4.77 -5.13 8.36
C LEU A 71 4.30 -3.91 9.19
N CYS A 72 5.02 -3.54 10.25
CA CYS A 72 4.69 -2.38 11.07
C CYS A 72 4.59 -1.09 10.23
N PRO A 73 3.43 -0.40 10.21
CA PRO A 73 3.24 0.76 9.36
C PRO A 73 4.09 1.97 9.80
N ILE A 74 4.41 2.09 11.10
CA ILE A 74 5.33 3.13 11.57
C ILE A 74 6.74 2.87 11.03
N LYS A 75 7.24 1.62 11.11
CA LYS A 75 8.56 1.26 10.55
C LYS A 75 8.58 1.52 9.04
N ALA A 76 7.50 1.22 8.32
CA ALA A 76 7.39 1.49 6.88
C ALA A 76 7.48 3.00 6.56
N ILE A 77 6.77 3.85 7.31
CA ILE A 77 6.85 5.31 7.15
C ILE A 77 8.24 5.84 7.48
N LEU A 78 8.85 5.38 8.58
CA LEU A 78 10.22 5.76 8.95
C LEU A 78 11.22 5.43 7.85
N ARG A 79 11.12 4.24 7.24
CA ARG A 79 11.95 3.87 6.08
C ARG A 79 11.74 4.82 4.90
N ARG A 80 10.51 5.27 4.63
CA ARG A 80 10.24 6.23 3.56
C ARG A 80 10.84 7.61 3.86
N LEU A 81 10.70 8.10 5.09
CA LEU A 81 11.28 9.38 5.52
C LEU A 81 12.82 9.36 5.48
N ALA A 82 13.44 8.26 5.90
CA ALA A 82 14.90 8.10 5.82
C ALA A 82 15.44 8.08 4.38
N ASN A 83 14.59 7.73 3.40
CA ASN A 83 14.90 7.78 1.97
C ASN A 83 14.53 9.14 1.32
N ALA A 84 14.08 10.12 2.10
CA ALA A 84 13.68 11.43 1.60
C ALA A 84 14.83 12.46 1.75
N PRO A 85 15.21 13.17 0.68
CA PRO A 85 16.20 14.24 0.76
C PRO A 85 15.76 15.38 1.69
N THR A 86 14.47 15.74 1.66
CA THR A 86 13.93 16.91 2.37
C THR A 86 12.50 16.65 2.83
N GLY A 87 11.98 17.52 3.71
CA GLY A 87 10.58 17.49 4.14
C GLY A 87 9.58 17.74 3.00
N ASP A 88 9.95 18.54 2.00
CA ASP A 88 9.11 18.87 0.84
C ASP A 88 9.13 17.78 -0.24
N SER A 89 9.92 16.73 -0.03
CA SER A 89 9.91 15.56 -0.89
C SER A 89 8.61 14.76 -0.72
N SER A 90 8.07 14.21 -1.81
CA SER A 90 6.93 13.28 -1.72
C SER A 90 7.24 12.10 -0.79
N LEU A 91 6.32 11.77 0.12
CA LEU A 91 6.39 10.60 1.00
C LEU A 91 6.42 9.29 0.20
N PHE A 92 5.70 9.26 -0.91
CA PHE A 92 5.66 8.13 -1.84
C PHE A 92 6.62 8.36 -2.99
N GLY A 93 7.91 8.34 -2.68
CA GLY A 93 8.99 8.47 -3.66
C GLY A 93 10.18 7.60 -3.32
N TYR A 94 11.10 7.49 -4.27
CA TYR A 94 12.41 6.86 -4.09
C TYR A 94 13.48 7.58 -4.90
N CYS A 95 14.74 7.40 -4.53
CA CYS A 95 15.87 7.93 -5.29
C CYS A 95 16.21 6.95 -6.42
N GLY A 96 16.03 7.39 -7.66
CA GLY A 96 16.46 6.69 -8.86
C GLY A 96 17.82 7.20 -9.35
N PRO A 97 18.34 6.65 -10.47
CA PRO A 97 19.66 6.99 -10.98
C PRO A 97 19.83 8.46 -11.40
N ILE A 98 18.75 9.11 -11.84
CA ILE A 98 18.74 10.49 -12.37
C ILE A 98 18.04 11.44 -11.37
N GLY A 99 17.86 11.02 -10.11
CA GLY A 99 17.22 11.81 -9.07
C GLY A 99 15.93 11.19 -8.52
N ARG A 100 15.13 11.99 -7.82
CA ARG A 100 13.94 11.50 -7.11
C ARG A 100 12.80 11.18 -8.08
N VAL A 101 12.20 10.00 -7.91
CA VAL A 101 11.05 9.54 -8.67
C VAL A 101 9.85 9.43 -7.74
N ASN A 102 8.78 10.16 -8.06
CA ASN A 102 7.50 10.06 -7.36
C ASN A 102 6.75 8.81 -7.82
N ILE A 103 6.23 8.04 -6.86
CA ILE A 103 5.42 6.85 -7.13
C ILE A 103 4.03 7.30 -7.53
N THR A 104 3.70 7.09 -8.82
CA THR A 104 2.35 7.37 -9.31
C THR A 104 1.39 6.23 -8.98
N ARG A 105 0.08 6.51 -9.03
CA ARG A 105 -0.96 5.49 -8.91
C ARG A 105 -0.77 4.35 -9.91
N LYS A 106 -0.43 4.67 -11.17
CA LYS A 106 -0.25 3.66 -12.23
C LYS A 106 0.91 2.72 -11.89
N MET A 107 2.05 3.27 -11.46
CA MET A 107 3.21 2.49 -11.04
C MET A 107 2.88 1.58 -9.85
N MET A 108 2.20 2.12 -8.84
CA MET A 108 1.85 1.33 -7.66
C MET A 108 0.85 0.21 -7.97
N VAL A 109 -0.23 0.53 -8.70
CA VAL A 109 -1.24 -0.47 -9.09
C VAL A 109 -0.59 -1.57 -9.91
N TYR A 110 0.22 -1.21 -10.91
CA TYR A 110 0.96 -2.18 -11.72
C TYR A 110 1.86 -3.08 -10.84
N ARG A 111 2.66 -2.48 -9.95
CA ARG A 111 3.58 -3.23 -9.09
C ARG A 111 2.87 -4.19 -8.15
N ILE A 112 1.78 -3.75 -7.50
CA ILE A 112 0.95 -4.62 -6.65
C ILE A 112 0.37 -5.77 -7.48
N GLN A 113 -0.20 -5.49 -8.65
CA GLN A 113 -0.81 -6.51 -9.49
C GLN A 113 0.19 -7.57 -9.95
N GLN A 114 1.42 -7.17 -10.28
CA GLN A 114 2.49 -8.11 -10.59
C GLN A 114 2.82 -8.98 -9.37
N LEU A 115 3.08 -8.38 -8.20
CA LEU A 115 3.38 -9.14 -6.97
C LEU A 115 2.30 -10.15 -6.60
N LEU A 116 1.04 -9.75 -6.71
CA LEU A 116 -0.09 -10.63 -6.42
C LEU A 116 -0.16 -11.76 -7.44
N LYS A 117 -0.01 -11.47 -8.73
CA LYS A 117 0.02 -12.48 -9.78
C LYS A 117 1.17 -13.48 -9.59
N ASP A 118 2.37 -13.00 -9.29
CA ASP A 118 3.56 -13.83 -9.06
C ASP A 118 3.37 -14.75 -7.84
N GLY A 119 2.61 -14.29 -6.84
CA GLY A 119 2.20 -15.10 -5.68
C GLY A 119 0.97 -15.98 -5.91
N GLY A 120 0.43 -16.07 -7.13
CA GLY A 120 -0.76 -16.86 -7.46
C GLY A 120 -2.11 -16.20 -7.09
N PHE A 121 -2.10 -14.97 -6.60
CA PHE A 121 -3.31 -14.22 -6.24
C PHE A 121 -3.85 -13.42 -7.43
N VAL A 122 -4.85 -13.97 -8.12
CA VAL A 122 -5.47 -13.35 -9.30
C VAL A 122 -6.74 -12.56 -8.90
N GLY A 123 -7.03 -11.46 -9.60
CA GLY A 123 -8.28 -10.70 -9.46
C GLY A 123 -8.33 -9.73 -8.26
N LEU A 124 -7.26 -9.63 -7.48
CA LEU A 124 -7.18 -8.67 -6.37
C LEU A 124 -6.83 -7.26 -6.86
N THR A 125 -7.50 -6.26 -6.28
CA THR A 125 -7.29 -4.84 -6.59
C THR A 125 -7.03 -4.03 -5.33
N GLY A 126 -6.67 -2.75 -5.48
CA GLY A 126 -6.61 -1.79 -4.37
C GLY A 126 -7.91 -1.76 -3.54
N HIS A 127 -9.06 -1.95 -4.19
CA HIS A 127 -10.36 -2.00 -3.52
C HIS A 127 -10.49 -3.24 -2.63
N SER A 128 -10.00 -4.39 -3.08
CA SER A 128 -10.03 -5.66 -2.34
C SER A 128 -9.36 -5.53 -0.97
N PHE A 129 -8.26 -4.78 -0.84
CA PHE A 129 -7.62 -4.52 0.47
C PHE A 129 -8.53 -3.75 1.43
N ARG A 130 -9.32 -2.80 0.91
CA ARG A 130 -10.25 -2.01 1.72
C ARG A 130 -11.41 -2.87 2.21
N VAL A 131 -11.96 -3.71 1.33
CA VAL A 131 -13.04 -4.65 1.66
C VAL A 131 -12.55 -5.71 2.66
N GLY A 132 -11.44 -6.39 2.35
CA GLY A 132 -10.86 -7.43 3.19
C GLY A 132 -10.46 -6.90 4.56
N GLY A 133 -9.82 -5.72 4.63
CA GLY A 133 -9.44 -5.12 5.91
C GLY A 133 -10.64 -4.75 6.80
N ALA A 134 -11.76 -4.33 6.24
CA ALA A 134 -12.98 -4.07 7.01
C ALA A 134 -13.68 -5.36 7.44
N SER A 135 -13.79 -6.31 6.52
CA SER A 135 -14.38 -7.64 6.76
C SER A 135 -13.64 -8.39 7.86
N LEU A 136 -12.31 -8.43 7.79
CA LEU A 136 -11.46 -9.06 8.80
C LEU A 136 -11.64 -8.42 10.18
N ARG A 137 -11.67 -7.09 10.27
CA ARG A 137 -11.90 -6.40 11.56
C ARG A 137 -13.26 -6.74 12.15
N HIS A 138 -14.28 -6.82 11.30
CA HIS A 138 -15.61 -7.21 11.72
C HIS A 138 -15.61 -8.64 12.28
N ALA A 139 -14.97 -9.58 11.57
CA ALA A 139 -14.86 -10.97 11.98
C ALA A 139 -14.05 -11.16 13.29
N LEU A 140 -13.06 -10.30 13.54
CA LEU A 140 -12.31 -10.23 14.81
C LEU A 140 -13.07 -9.50 15.93
N GLY A 141 -14.35 -9.14 15.75
CA GLY A 141 -15.17 -8.50 16.77
C GLY A 141 -14.85 -7.03 17.03
N VAL A 142 -14.13 -6.34 16.14
CA VAL A 142 -13.88 -4.90 16.28
C VAL A 142 -15.22 -4.14 16.21
N PRO A 143 -15.51 -3.22 17.15
CA PRO A 143 -16.77 -2.47 17.14
C PRO A 143 -17.01 -1.74 15.81
N VAL A 144 -18.25 -1.81 15.33
CA VAL A 144 -18.66 -1.20 14.04
C VAL A 144 -18.30 0.28 13.95
N ASP A 145 -18.47 1.05 15.03
CA ASP A 145 -18.14 2.49 15.02
C ASP A 145 -16.64 2.73 14.80
N GLN A 146 -15.79 1.84 15.30
CA GLN A 146 -14.36 1.90 15.06
C GLN A 146 -14.03 1.52 13.61
N ILE A 147 -14.71 0.52 13.05
CA ILE A 147 -14.59 0.14 11.63
C ILE A 147 -15.03 1.30 10.73
N LYS A 148 -16.17 1.93 11.02
CA LYS A 148 -16.68 3.12 10.31
C LYS A 148 -15.69 4.27 10.39
N LYS A 149 -15.11 4.53 11.57
CA LYS A 149 -14.09 5.55 11.76
C LYS A 149 -12.81 5.28 10.95
N LEU A 150 -12.31 4.04 10.95
CA LEU A 150 -11.11 3.64 10.20
C LEU A 150 -11.34 3.64 8.68
N GLY A 151 -12.48 3.12 8.25
CA GLY A 151 -12.93 3.13 6.86
C GLY A 151 -13.37 4.52 6.39
N ARG A 152 -13.60 5.46 7.31
CA ARG A 152 -14.07 6.82 7.02
C ARG A 152 -15.45 6.82 6.37
N TRP A 153 -16.30 5.91 6.85
CA TRP A 153 -17.70 5.78 6.45
C TRP A 153 -18.58 6.57 7.40
N LYS A 154 -19.38 7.50 6.86
CA LYS A 154 -20.34 8.31 7.63
C LYS A 154 -21.67 7.59 7.83
N SER A 155 -22.02 6.68 6.91
CA SER A 155 -23.28 5.94 6.92
C SER A 155 -23.04 4.43 7.00
N ASP A 156 -24.11 3.67 6.90
CA ASP A 156 -24.10 2.20 6.86
C ASP A 156 -23.59 1.62 5.54
N CYS A 157 -22.98 2.44 4.68
CA CYS A 157 -22.29 1.99 3.48
C CYS A 157 -21.10 1.05 3.78
N TYR A 158 -20.70 0.86 5.04
CA TYR A 158 -19.74 -0.18 5.41
C TYR A 158 -20.31 -1.59 5.22
N LYS A 159 -21.64 -1.78 5.37
CA LYS A 159 -22.30 -3.10 5.30
C LYS A 159 -22.06 -3.80 3.97
N VAL A 160 -22.09 -3.05 2.86
CA VAL A 160 -21.81 -3.60 1.51
C VAL A 160 -20.34 -4.02 1.32
N TYR A 161 -19.46 -3.66 2.25
CA TYR A 161 -18.05 -4.04 2.24
C TYR A 161 -17.72 -5.17 3.22
N ILE A 162 -18.63 -5.56 4.11
CA ILE A 162 -18.38 -6.65 5.04
C ILE A 162 -18.73 -7.96 4.33
N LYS A 163 -17.70 -8.80 4.15
CA LYS A 163 -17.85 -10.20 3.78
C LYS A 163 -17.72 -11.05 5.04
N GLU A 164 -18.53 -12.09 5.11
CA GLU A 164 -18.44 -13.07 6.19
C GLU A 164 -17.16 -13.91 6.02
N TYR A 165 -16.59 -14.28 7.17
CA TYR A 165 -15.47 -15.20 7.26
C TYR A 165 -15.97 -16.50 7.86
N PHE A 166 -15.51 -17.63 7.36
CA PHE A 166 -15.71 -18.89 8.04
C PHE A 166 -14.74 -18.99 9.23
N GLU A 167 -15.10 -19.73 10.26
CA GLU A 167 -14.25 -19.93 11.45
C GLU A 167 -12.86 -20.46 11.08
N ALA A 168 -12.78 -21.36 10.08
CA ALA A 168 -11.51 -21.87 9.57
C ALA A 168 -10.61 -20.76 8.99
N ASP A 169 -11.17 -19.83 8.21
CA ASP A 169 -10.41 -18.72 7.63
C ASP A 169 -9.86 -17.78 8.71
N LEU A 170 -10.61 -17.60 9.81
CA LEU A 170 -10.16 -16.79 10.94
C LEU A 170 -9.05 -17.47 11.72
N GLU A 171 -9.12 -18.78 11.87
CA GLU A 171 -8.09 -19.54 12.56
C GLU A 171 -6.78 -19.54 11.76
N ASP A 172 -6.85 -19.78 10.45
CA ASP A 172 -5.69 -19.64 9.55
C ASP A 172 -5.06 -18.26 9.62
N PHE A 173 -5.89 -17.20 9.70
CA PHE A 173 -5.40 -15.84 9.85
C PHE A 173 -4.70 -15.58 11.19
N LYS A 174 -5.24 -16.08 12.31
CA LYS A 174 -4.61 -15.95 13.63
C LYS A 174 -3.25 -16.66 13.65
N ASN A 175 -3.20 -17.89 13.14
CA ASN A 175 -1.96 -18.65 13.01
C ASN A 175 -0.91 -17.90 12.18
N LEU A 176 -1.32 -17.27 11.08
CA LEU A 176 -0.45 -16.40 10.29
C LEU A 176 0.04 -15.18 11.08
N LEU A 177 -0.84 -14.53 11.85
CA LEU A 177 -0.46 -13.37 12.66
C LEU A 177 0.62 -13.72 13.69
N ASP A 178 0.48 -14.86 14.36
CA ASP A 178 1.45 -15.34 15.34
C ASP A 178 2.78 -15.64 14.66
N ALA A 179 2.76 -16.33 13.52
CA ALA A 179 3.97 -16.63 12.74
C ALA A 179 4.75 -15.39 12.28
N ILE A 180 4.07 -14.26 12.01
CA ILE A 180 4.72 -13.00 11.59
C ILE A 180 4.95 -11.99 12.72
N ALA A 181 4.52 -12.30 13.94
CA ALA A 181 4.82 -11.53 15.14
C ALA A 181 6.20 -11.90 15.71
N ASP A 182 6.63 -13.15 15.50
CA ASP A 182 7.89 -13.71 16.00
C ASP A 182 9.07 -13.56 15.01
N ALA A 183 8.85 -12.96 13.83
CA ALA A 183 9.85 -12.75 12.77
C ALA A 183 10.38 -11.30 12.71
#